data_AF-A0A351Y2X5-F1
#
_entry.id   AF-A0A351Y2X5-F1
#
_cell.length_a   1.000
_cell.length_b   1.000
_cell.length_c   1.000
_cell.angle_alpha   90.00
_cell.angle_beta   90.00
_cell.angle_gamma   90.00
#
_symmetry.space_group_name_H-M   'P 1'
#
loop_
_entity.id
_entity.type
_entity.pdbx_description
1 polymer ?
#
loop_
_entity_poly.entity_id
_entity_poly.type
_entity_poly.pdbx_seq_one_letter_code
_entity_poly.pdbx_strand_id
1 'polypeptide(L)' 'MELHETITVTSRPVVCGNGNLEAGEECDDGNILNGDACNNLCTLEIPD' A
#
# COMPACT_ATOMS: atom_id res chain seq x y z
N MET A 1 -3.16 19.05 11.67
CA MET A 1 -3.44 17.60 11.78
C MET A 1 -2.09 16.94 11.64
N GLU A 2 -1.28 17.10 12.69
CA GLU A 2 0.07 16.55 12.75
C GLU A 2 0.04 15.39 13.73
N LEU A 3 0.55 14.24 13.30
CA LEU A 3 1.00 13.20 14.22
C LEU A 3 2.35 12.66 13.72
N HIS A 4 3.38 13.37 14.18
CA HIS A 4 4.78 12.95 14.38
C HIS A 4 5.74 12.92 13.18
N GLU A 5 6.91 13.58 13.20
CA GLU A 5 7.45 14.63 14.07
C GLU A 5 8.78 15.10 13.45
N THR A 6 9.09 16.39 13.56
CA THR A 6 10.44 16.99 13.50
C THR A 6 11.52 16.25 12.67
N ILE A 7 11.61 16.56 11.38
CA ILE A 7 12.74 16.37 10.44
C ILE A 7 13.78 15.29 10.83
N THR A 8 13.80 14.14 10.15
CA THR A 8 15.09 13.55 9.69
C THR A 8 15.04 12.72 8.39
N VAL A 9 13.99 11.97 8.02
CA VAL A 9 13.87 11.36 6.67
C VAL A 9 12.40 11.20 6.32
N THR A 10 11.95 11.79 5.21
CA THR A 10 10.56 11.80 4.73
C THR A 10 10.19 10.51 4.00
N SER A 11 10.23 9.35 4.66
CA SER A 11 9.64 8.13 4.08
C SER A 11 8.15 8.11 4.40
N ARG A 12 7.30 8.38 3.40
CA ARG A 12 5.85 8.19 3.51
C ARG A 12 5.60 6.75 4.02
N PRO A 13 4.75 6.54 5.04
CA PRO A 13 4.47 5.20 5.53
C PRO A 13 3.89 4.37 4.38
N VAL A 14 4.37 3.13 4.23
CA VAL A 14 3.82 2.18 3.24
C VAL A 14 2.42 1.78 3.70
N VAL A 15 1.41 2.03 2.88
CA VAL A 15 0.00 1.78 3.20
C VAL A 15 -0.68 1.05 2.06
N CYS A 16 -0.91 -0.25 2.25
CA CYS A 16 -1.65 -1.06 1.30
C CYS A 16 -3.10 -0.56 1.11
N GLY A 17 -3.54 -0.49 -0.14
CA GLY A 17 -4.90 -0.10 -0.51
C GLY A 17 -5.13 1.41 -0.54
N ASN A 18 -4.07 2.21 -0.73
CA ASN A 18 -4.17 3.66 -0.83
C ASN A 18 -4.20 4.17 -2.28
N GLY A 19 -4.05 3.26 -3.24
CA GLY A 19 -4.05 3.51 -4.68
C GLY A 19 -2.72 4.04 -5.21
N ASN A 20 -1.64 3.98 -4.42
CA ASN A 20 -0.31 4.37 -4.84
C ASN A 20 0.66 3.22 -4.56
N LEU A 21 1.30 2.71 -5.61
CA LEU A 21 2.32 1.69 -5.46
C LEU A 21 3.54 2.23 -4.70
N GLU A 22 3.80 1.67 -3.52
CA GLU A 22 4.92 2.02 -2.65
C GLU A 22 6.01 0.96 -2.62
N ALA A 23 7.19 1.33 -2.13
CA ALA A 23 8.30 0.39 -2.02
C ALA A 23 7.97 -0.72 -1.00
N GLY A 24 7.90 -1.96 -1.47
CA GLY A 24 7.53 -3.13 -0.67
C GLY A 24 6.20 -3.76 -1.06
N GLU A 25 5.43 -3.08 -1.90
CA GLU A 25 4.19 -3.60 -2.49
C GLU A 25 4.46 -4.18 -3.88
N GLU A 26 3.77 -5.26 -4.25
CA GLU A 26 3.76 -5.76 -5.64
C GLU A 26 2.63 -5.13 -6.47
N CYS A 27 1.56 -4.68 -5.80
CA CYS A 27 0.39 -4.01 -6.36
C CYS A 27 -0.25 -3.08 -5.32
N ASP A 28 -1.04 -2.09 -5.77
CA ASP A 28 -1.99 -1.35 -4.95
C ASP A 28 -3.15 -0.91 -5.86
N ASP A 29 -4.34 -1.48 -5.64
CA ASP A 29 -5.54 -1.22 -6.44
C ASP A 29 -6.51 -0.21 -5.79
N GLY A 30 -6.09 0.41 -4.69
CA GLY A 30 -6.88 1.40 -3.97
C GLY A 30 -7.83 0.84 -2.92
N ASN A 31 -7.73 -0.46 -2.59
CA ASN A 31 -8.45 -1.04 -1.46
C ASN A 31 -7.73 -2.27 -0.85
N ILE A 32 -8.37 -2.95 0.11
CA ILE A 32 -7.80 -4.14 0.81
C ILE A 32 -8.73 -5.36 0.71
N LEU A 33 -9.60 -5.38 -0.28
CA LEU A 33 -10.41 -6.55 -0.59
C LEU A 33 -9.50 -7.60 -1.26
N ASN A 34 -9.98 -8.82 -1.28
CA ASN A 34 -9.31 -9.90 -2.01
C ASN A 34 -10.21 -10.29 -3.17
N GLY A 35 -9.64 -10.88 -4.22
CA GLY A 35 -10.36 -11.28 -5.42
C GLY A 35 -10.53 -10.17 -6.45
N ASP A 36 -9.83 -9.05 -6.30
CA ASP A 36 -9.80 -7.89 -7.20
C ASP A 36 -8.41 -7.61 -7.79
N ALA A 37 -7.57 -8.67 -7.86
CA ALA A 37 -6.23 -8.70 -8.46
C ALA A 37 -5.09 -8.23 -7.54
N CYS A 38 -5.39 -7.52 -6.45
CA CYS A 38 -4.43 -7.20 -5.41
C CYS A 38 -5.01 -7.57 -4.04
N ASN A 39 -4.36 -8.48 -3.31
CA ASN A 39 -4.89 -8.88 -2.01
C ASN A 39 -4.57 -7.88 -0.89
N ASN A 40 -5.13 -8.10 0.29
CA ASN A 40 -4.89 -7.28 1.49
C ASN A 40 -3.45 -7.27 2.01
N LEU A 41 -2.54 -8.05 1.42
CA LEU A 41 -1.10 -8.02 1.66
C LEU A 41 -0.33 -7.26 0.57
N CYS A 42 -1.04 -6.62 -0.37
CA CYS A 42 -0.48 -5.94 -1.54
C CYS A 42 0.43 -6.83 -2.38
N THR A 43 0.00 -8.09 -2.54
CA THR A 43 0.60 -9.07 -3.44
C THR A 43 -0.36 -9.40 -4.59
N LEU A 44 0.20 -9.65 -5.77
CA LEU A 44 -0.60 -9.94 -6.95
C LEU A 44 -1.35 -11.25 -6.77
N GLU A 45 -2.66 -11.19 -7.00
CA GLU A 45 -3.47 -12.39 -7.12
C GLU A 45 -3.35 -12.92 -8.54
N ILE A 46 -2.98 -14.18 -8.70
CA ILE A 46 -3.02 -14.83 -10.03
C ILE A 46 -4.47 -15.27 -10.27
N PRO A 47 -5.16 -14.71 -11.28
CA PRO A 47 -6.46 -15.24 -11.68
C PRO A 47 -6.28 -16.66 -12.25
N ASP A 48 -7.12 -17.60 -11.79
CA ASP A 48 -7.17 -19.00 -12.27
C ASP A 48 -7.39 -19.13 -13.78
#